data_AF-V5GWT7-F1
#
_entry.id   AF-V5GWT7-F1
#
_cell.length_a   1.000
_cell.length_b   1.000
_cell.length_c   1.000
_cell.angle_alpha   90.00
_cell.angle_beta   90.00
_cell.angle_gamma   90.00
#
_symmetry.space_group_name_H-M   'P 1'
#
loop_
_entity.id
_entity.type
_entity.pdbx_description
1 polymer ?
#
loop_
_entity_poly.entity_id
_entity_poly.type
_entity_poly.pdbx_seq_one_letter_code
_entity_poly.pdbx_strand_id
1 'polypeptide(L)'
;FLSTEDDIIPGNYGLKDQRFALQWVQGNIHLFGGDPLKVTIDGQSAGSASVSYHVLSNQSKGLFRAAIHESGTVLTSWGYQRYARDIAYKTAAALDSSITNSNGSAEVLEVLQKVTARELQDAANIIPVPTKHINPGYIFAPVVESGDDAFFTELAYEAVEKGNINKVKMIVGMNSEEWIARVSRFLSTEDDIIPGNYGLKDQRFALQWVQGNIHLFGGDPLKVTIDGQSAGSASVSYHVLSNQSKGLFRAAIHESGTVLTSWGYQRYARDIAYKTAAALDSSITNSNGSAEVLEVLQKVTARELQDAANIIPVPTKHINPGYIFAPVVESGDDAFFTELAYEAVEKGNINKVKMIVGMNSEEWIARVS
;
A
#
# COMPACT_ATOMS: atom_id res chain seq x y z
N PHE A 1 -5.13 -8.25 16.11
CA PHE A 1 -6.53 -7.81 16.24
C PHE A 1 -7.48 -8.86 16.80
N LEU A 2 -7.07 -10.14 16.90
CA LEU A 2 -7.86 -11.20 17.54
C LEU A 2 -8.47 -10.73 18.87
N SER A 3 -9.76 -10.97 19.05
CA SER A 3 -10.53 -10.51 20.21
C SER A 3 -11.60 -11.52 20.59
N THR A 4 -11.83 -11.65 21.90
CA THR A 4 -12.97 -12.37 22.47
C THR A 4 -14.13 -11.43 22.82
N GLU A 5 -14.05 -10.14 22.47
CA GLU A 5 -15.05 -9.11 22.79
C GLU A 5 -15.28 -8.95 24.30
N ASP A 6 -14.23 -9.21 25.09
CA ASP A 6 -14.16 -8.98 26.53
C ASP A 6 -12.76 -8.46 26.92
N ASP A 7 -12.58 -8.13 28.20
CA ASP A 7 -11.35 -7.50 28.68
C ASP A 7 -10.15 -8.49 28.79
N ILE A 8 -10.34 -9.79 28.53
CA ILE A 8 -9.26 -10.79 28.56
C ILE A 8 -8.47 -10.77 27.25
N ILE A 9 -9.18 -10.79 26.12
CA ILE A 9 -8.58 -10.59 24.79
C ILE A 9 -9.32 -9.43 24.11
N PRO A 10 -9.03 -8.18 24.49
CA PRO A 10 -9.80 -7.02 24.01
C PRO A 10 -9.62 -6.78 22.51
N GLY A 11 -8.43 -7.07 21.98
CA GLY A 11 -8.08 -6.87 20.57
C GLY A 11 -7.22 -5.63 20.35
N ASN A 12 -7.16 -5.16 19.11
CA ASN A 12 -6.51 -3.90 18.69
C ASN A 12 -5.07 -3.62 19.13
N TYR A 13 -4.32 -4.59 19.66
CA TYR A 13 -2.93 -4.38 20.12
C TYR A 13 -2.03 -3.70 19.07
N GLY A 14 -2.18 -4.03 17.79
CA GLY A 14 -1.44 -3.34 16.72
C GLY A 14 -1.73 -1.84 16.61
N LEU A 15 -2.97 -1.40 16.87
CA LEU A 15 -3.31 0.04 16.94
C LEU A 15 -2.79 0.67 18.23
N LYS A 16 -2.79 -0.07 19.34
CA LYS A 16 -2.22 0.39 20.61
C LYS A 16 -0.70 0.59 20.51
N ASP A 17 -0.01 -0.28 19.78
CA ASP A 17 1.41 -0.15 19.47
C ASP A 17 1.68 1.08 18.58
N GLN A 18 0.83 1.34 17.59
CA GLN A 18 0.91 2.56 16.79
C GLN A 18 0.69 3.81 17.67
N ARG A 19 -0.26 3.79 18.62
CA ARG A 19 -0.43 4.89 19.60
C ARG A 19 0.82 5.08 20.44
N PHE A 20 1.44 4.00 20.91
CA PHE A 20 2.70 4.08 21.66
C PHE A 20 3.81 4.71 20.82
N ALA A 21 3.92 4.35 19.54
CA ALA A 21 4.86 4.99 18.61
C ALA A 21 4.57 6.49 18.45
N LEU A 22 3.30 6.90 18.32
CA LEU A 22 2.92 8.31 18.25
C LEU A 22 3.23 9.08 19.54
N GLN A 23 3.04 8.46 20.71
CA GLN A 23 3.46 9.04 21.99
C GLN A 23 4.98 9.22 22.05
N TRP A 24 5.74 8.24 21.56
CA TRP A 24 7.19 8.36 21.43
C TRP A 24 7.57 9.52 20.49
N VAL A 25 6.91 9.65 19.34
CA VAL A 25 7.14 10.77 18.41
C VAL A 25 6.88 12.11 19.11
N GLN A 26 5.75 12.25 19.81
CA GLN A 26 5.44 13.46 20.58
C GLN A 26 6.53 13.79 21.61
N GLY A 27 7.03 12.78 22.32
CA GLY A 27 8.08 12.96 23.33
C GLY A 27 9.47 13.25 22.77
N ASN A 28 9.77 12.79 21.55
CA ASN A 28 11.17 12.68 21.09
C ASN A 28 11.48 13.37 19.76
N ILE A 29 10.48 13.74 18.94
CA ILE A 29 10.75 14.24 17.57
C ILE A 29 11.58 15.53 17.56
N HIS A 30 11.53 16.33 18.63
CA HIS A 30 12.34 17.53 18.81
C HIS A 30 13.85 17.24 18.84
N LEU A 31 14.28 16.05 19.28
CA LEU A 31 15.68 15.61 19.27
C LEU A 31 16.21 15.42 17.84
N PHE A 32 15.30 15.25 16.87
CA PHE A 32 15.61 15.08 15.46
C PHE A 32 15.31 16.35 14.64
N GLY A 33 15.05 17.48 15.33
CA GLY A 33 14.71 18.75 14.71
C GLY A 33 13.27 18.84 14.21
N GLY A 34 12.40 17.88 14.57
CA GLY A 34 10.97 17.96 14.31
C GLY A 34 10.22 18.81 15.33
N ASP A 35 8.99 19.17 14.99
CA ASP A 35 8.10 19.95 15.85
C ASP A 35 6.93 19.05 16.28
N PRO A 36 6.80 18.69 17.58
CA PRO A 36 5.73 17.81 18.05
C PRO A 36 4.33 18.38 17.80
N LEU A 37 4.18 19.70 17.63
CA LEU A 37 2.91 20.34 17.26
C LEU A 37 2.58 20.24 15.77
N LYS A 38 3.51 19.75 14.95
CA LYS A 38 3.36 19.65 13.49
C LYS A 38 3.32 18.22 12.96
N VAL A 39 3.14 17.23 13.83
CA VAL A 39 3.01 15.81 13.45
C VAL A 39 1.78 15.61 12.57
N THR A 40 2.01 15.11 11.36
CA THR A 40 0.98 14.61 10.44
C THR A 40 1.16 13.09 10.37
N ILE A 41 0.06 12.35 10.41
CA ILE A 41 0.06 10.90 10.18
C ILE A 41 -0.54 10.62 8.80
N ASP A 42 0.04 9.68 8.08
CA ASP A 42 -0.42 9.23 6.77
C ASP A 42 -0.45 7.70 6.74
N GLY A 43 -1.13 7.15 5.73
CA GLY A 43 -1.19 5.72 5.56
C GLY A 43 -1.92 5.31 4.29
N GLN A 44 -1.46 4.19 3.74
CA GLN A 44 -1.97 3.59 2.50
C GLN A 44 -2.70 2.28 2.80
N SER A 45 -3.86 2.05 2.16
CA SER A 45 -4.66 0.83 2.30
C SER A 45 -4.99 0.52 3.78
N ALA A 46 -4.55 -0.62 4.34
CA ALA A 46 -4.71 -0.96 5.76
C ALA A 46 -4.05 0.06 6.70
N GLY A 47 -2.96 0.71 6.27
CA GLY A 47 -2.37 1.85 6.98
C GLY A 47 -3.34 3.03 7.04
N SER A 48 -4.02 3.34 5.94
CA SER A 48 -5.06 4.39 5.89
C SER A 48 -6.25 4.08 6.82
N ALA A 49 -6.66 2.80 6.88
CA ALA A 49 -7.67 2.37 7.85
C ALA A 49 -7.16 2.59 9.28
N SER A 50 -5.89 2.29 9.56
CA SER A 50 -5.28 2.54 10.88
C SER A 50 -5.23 4.03 11.24
N VAL A 51 -4.84 4.91 10.31
CA VAL A 51 -4.92 6.38 10.46
C VAL A 51 -6.34 6.81 10.77
N SER A 52 -7.34 6.24 10.08
CA SER A 52 -8.75 6.51 10.36
C SER A 52 -9.14 6.12 11.78
N TYR A 53 -8.66 4.97 12.29
CA TYR A 53 -8.89 4.58 13.67
C TYR A 53 -8.18 5.51 14.68
N HIS A 54 -7.00 6.04 14.36
CA HIS A 54 -6.38 7.10 15.17
C HIS A 54 -7.20 8.39 15.19
N VAL A 55 -7.85 8.75 14.07
CA VAL A 55 -8.80 9.87 14.03
C VAL A 55 -10.03 9.60 14.91
N LEU A 56 -10.54 8.37 14.97
CA LEU A 56 -11.64 8.01 15.87
C LEU A 56 -11.24 7.91 17.36
N SER A 57 -10.00 7.48 17.62
CA SER A 57 -9.59 7.06 18.95
C SER A 57 -9.37 8.24 19.90
N ASN A 58 -10.14 8.30 20.98
CA ASN A 58 -9.89 9.24 22.08
C ASN A 58 -8.49 9.09 22.69
N GLN A 59 -7.94 7.88 22.68
CA GLN A 59 -6.59 7.58 23.17
C GLN A 59 -5.48 8.20 22.30
N SER A 60 -5.81 8.60 21.07
CA SER A 60 -4.86 9.24 20.15
C SER A 60 -4.98 10.77 20.14
N LYS A 61 -5.84 11.34 20.99
CA LYS A 61 -6.11 12.78 21.03
C LYS A 61 -4.85 13.57 21.36
N GLY A 62 -4.55 14.56 20.51
CA GLY A 62 -3.39 15.44 20.66
C GLY A 62 -2.07 14.86 20.17
N LEU A 63 -2.04 13.62 19.64
CA LEU A 63 -0.81 13.01 19.14
C LEU A 63 -0.44 13.42 17.71
N PHE A 64 -1.38 14.00 16.97
CA PHE A 64 -1.18 14.48 15.60
C PHE A 64 -2.11 15.67 15.32
N ARG A 65 -1.73 16.52 14.36
CA ARG A 65 -2.48 17.72 13.96
C ARG A 65 -3.21 17.58 12.61
N ALA A 66 -2.85 16.58 11.82
CA ALA A 66 -3.43 16.30 10.51
C ALA A 66 -3.29 14.83 10.16
N ALA A 67 -4.18 14.35 9.29
CA ALA A 67 -4.20 12.98 8.81
C ALA A 67 -4.33 12.94 7.27
N ILE A 68 -3.64 11.99 6.64
CA ILE A 68 -3.74 11.72 5.20
C ILE A 68 -4.17 10.27 5.02
N HIS A 69 -5.20 10.05 4.20
CA HIS A 69 -5.82 8.77 3.97
C HIS A 69 -5.74 8.41 2.49
N GLU A 70 -5.01 7.34 2.17
CA GLU A 70 -4.82 6.85 0.81
C GLU A 70 -5.45 5.47 0.62
N SER A 71 -6.52 5.39 -0.16
CA SER A 71 -7.14 4.12 -0.58
C SER A 71 -7.65 3.23 0.56
N GLY A 72 -8.04 3.82 1.70
CA GLY A 72 -8.65 3.08 2.81
C GLY A 72 -9.25 3.98 3.88
N THR A 73 -10.30 3.53 4.55
CA THR A 73 -10.86 4.20 5.73
C THR A 73 -11.43 3.19 6.71
N VAL A 74 -11.86 3.65 7.89
CA VAL A 74 -12.67 2.86 8.85
C VAL A 74 -13.99 2.34 8.26
N LEU A 75 -14.46 2.90 7.14
CA LEU A 75 -15.72 2.48 6.49
C LEU A 75 -15.50 1.45 5.38
N THR A 76 -14.25 1.08 5.07
CA THR A 76 -13.98 0.06 4.07
C THR A 76 -14.41 -1.33 4.59
N SER A 77 -14.92 -2.19 3.70
CA SER A 77 -15.51 -3.48 4.08
C SER A 77 -14.54 -4.44 4.81
N TRP A 78 -13.24 -4.31 4.57
CA TRP A 78 -12.18 -5.06 5.24
C TRP A 78 -11.60 -4.34 6.47
N GLY A 79 -12.05 -3.12 6.77
CA GLY A 79 -11.52 -2.28 7.83
C GLY A 79 -12.12 -2.53 9.22
N TYR A 80 -13.06 -3.48 9.36
CA TYR A 80 -13.73 -3.79 10.63
C TYR A 80 -14.01 -5.29 10.74
N GLN A 81 -13.73 -5.87 11.90
CA GLN A 81 -13.96 -7.30 12.13
C GLN A 81 -15.40 -7.57 12.56
N ARG A 82 -16.05 -8.50 11.86
CA ARG A 82 -17.34 -9.07 12.26
C ARG A 82 -17.14 -10.45 12.87
N TYR A 83 -17.98 -10.83 13.83
CA TYR A 83 -17.92 -12.16 14.47
C TYR A 83 -16.56 -12.42 15.14
N ALA A 84 -15.96 -11.41 15.78
CA ALA A 84 -14.60 -11.50 16.31
C ALA A 84 -14.45 -12.65 17.32
N ARG A 85 -15.39 -12.74 18.27
CA ARG A 85 -15.41 -13.81 19.27
C ARG A 85 -15.54 -15.20 18.64
N ASP A 86 -16.50 -15.41 17.73
CA ASP A 86 -16.70 -16.69 17.06
C ASP A 86 -15.45 -17.13 16.26
N ILE A 87 -14.81 -16.21 15.55
CA ILE A 87 -13.58 -16.49 14.80
C ILE A 87 -12.42 -16.80 15.77
N ALA A 88 -12.27 -16.07 16.88
CA ALA A 88 -11.25 -16.33 17.88
C ALA A 88 -11.40 -17.73 18.49
N TYR A 89 -12.62 -18.11 18.87
CA TYR A 89 -12.91 -19.44 19.43
C TYR A 89 -12.68 -20.56 18.42
N LYS A 90 -13.11 -20.38 17.16
CA LYS A 90 -12.85 -21.37 16.09
C LYS A 90 -11.36 -21.51 15.78
N THR A 91 -10.62 -20.40 15.79
CA THR A 91 -9.16 -20.41 15.62
C THR A 91 -8.49 -21.19 16.75
N ALA A 92 -8.89 -20.94 18.00
CA ALA A 92 -8.38 -21.69 19.15
C ALA A 92 -8.79 -23.17 19.09
N ALA A 93 -10.01 -23.50 18.66
CA ALA A 93 -10.49 -24.87 18.50
C ALA A 93 -9.75 -25.64 17.39
N ALA A 94 -9.26 -24.94 16.35
CA ALA A 94 -8.41 -25.53 15.32
C ALA A 94 -6.99 -25.85 15.83
N LEU A 95 -6.53 -25.16 16.87
CA LEU A 95 -5.25 -25.42 17.54
C LEU A 95 -5.37 -26.47 18.66
N ASP A 96 -6.48 -26.43 19.41
CA ASP A 96 -6.82 -27.36 20.48
C ASP A 96 -8.31 -27.70 20.44
N SER A 97 -8.63 -28.94 20.05
CA SER A 97 -10.00 -29.42 19.86
C SER A 97 -10.83 -29.51 21.15
N SER A 98 -10.22 -29.31 22.32
CA SER A 98 -10.95 -29.18 23.59
C SER A 98 -11.65 -27.82 23.74
N ILE A 99 -11.25 -26.81 22.98
CA ILE A 99 -11.88 -25.49 23.01
C ILE A 99 -13.25 -25.53 22.31
N THR A 100 -14.24 -25.02 23.01
CA THR A 100 -15.63 -24.87 22.58
C THR A 100 -16.14 -23.48 22.94
N ASN A 101 -17.30 -23.09 22.39
CA ASN A 101 -17.93 -21.80 22.70
C ASN A 101 -18.36 -21.64 24.17
N SER A 102 -18.32 -22.70 24.99
CA SER A 102 -18.59 -22.62 26.43
C SER A 102 -17.36 -22.32 27.30
N ASN A 103 -16.14 -22.43 26.77
CA ASN A 103 -14.93 -22.11 27.53
C ASN A 103 -14.85 -20.60 27.81
N GLY A 104 -14.20 -20.24 28.93
CA GLY A 104 -13.89 -18.86 29.24
C GLY A 104 -12.76 -18.32 28.35
N SER A 105 -12.70 -17.00 28.17
CA SER A 105 -11.70 -16.38 27.30
C SER A 105 -10.26 -16.48 27.85
N ALA A 106 -10.10 -16.75 29.14
CA ALA A 106 -8.80 -17.09 29.73
C ALA A 106 -8.26 -18.46 29.24
N GLU A 107 -9.14 -19.46 29.08
CA GLU A 107 -8.76 -20.77 28.54
C GLU A 107 -8.40 -20.66 27.06
N VAL A 108 -9.17 -19.86 26.30
CA VAL A 108 -8.85 -19.52 24.91
C VAL A 108 -7.48 -18.84 24.82
N LEU A 109 -7.22 -17.84 25.68
CA LEU A 109 -5.93 -17.14 25.72
C LEU A 109 -4.77 -18.09 26.00
N GLU A 110 -4.93 -19.02 26.95
CA GLU A 110 -3.90 -19.99 27.30
C GLU A 110 -3.50 -20.88 26.11
N VAL A 111 -4.46 -21.32 25.30
CA VAL A 111 -4.18 -22.06 24.06
C VAL A 111 -3.44 -21.19 23.05
N LEU A 112 -3.91 -19.96 22.82
CA LEU A 112 -3.32 -19.04 21.84
C LEU A 112 -1.88 -18.62 22.21
N GLN A 113 -1.55 -18.56 23.50
CA GLN A 113 -0.19 -18.22 23.98
C GLN A 113 0.83 -19.36 23.85
N LYS A 114 0.38 -20.60 23.64
CA LYS A 114 1.25 -21.78 23.52
C LYS A 114 1.75 -22.03 22.10
N VAL A 115 1.20 -21.32 21.11
CA VAL A 115 1.48 -21.54 19.70
C VAL A 115 2.29 -20.38 19.10
N THR A 116 2.97 -20.66 18.00
CA THR A 116 3.68 -19.65 17.22
C THR A 116 2.68 -18.78 16.44
N ALA A 117 3.13 -17.58 16.04
CA ALA A 117 2.33 -16.71 15.17
C ALA A 117 1.96 -17.39 13.84
N ARG A 118 2.84 -18.26 13.32
CA ARG A 118 2.58 -19.03 12.10
C ARG A 118 1.49 -20.07 12.28
N GLU A 119 1.57 -20.87 13.34
CA GLU A 119 0.51 -21.86 13.65
C GLU A 119 -0.84 -21.17 13.87
N LEU A 120 -0.84 -20.02 14.55
CA LEU A 120 -2.04 -19.20 14.72
C LEU A 120 -2.62 -18.73 13.39
N GLN A 121 -1.77 -18.24 12.48
CA GLN A 121 -2.19 -17.79 11.15
C GLN A 121 -2.73 -18.95 10.31
N ASP A 122 -2.04 -20.10 10.31
CA ASP A 122 -2.44 -21.30 9.57
C ASP A 122 -3.80 -21.82 10.08
N ALA A 123 -4.00 -21.84 11.40
CA ALA A 123 -5.28 -22.20 12.01
C ALA A 123 -6.40 -21.21 11.65
N ALA A 124 -6.10 -19.92 11.62
CA ALA A 124 -7.07 -18.90 11.25
C ALA A 124 -7.48 -19.01 9.77
N ASN A 125 -6.55 -19.31 8.87
CA ASN A 125 -6.77 -19.37 7.42
C ASN A 125 -7.79 -20.44 6.99
N ILE A 126 -7.95 -21.50 7.77
CA ILE A 126 -8.91 -22.57 7.47
C ILE A 126 -10.32 -22.29 8.02
N ILE A 127 -10.51 -21.20 8.78
CA ILE A 127 -11.79 -20.89 9.39
C ILE A 127 -12.77 -20.37 8.31
N PRO A 128 -13.93 -21.03 8.12
CA PRO A 128 -14.92 -20.56 7.17
C PRO A 128 -15.57 -19.27 7.68
N VAL A 129 -15.54 -18.22 6.85
CA VAL A 129 -16.15 -16.92 7.17
C VAL A 129 -17.35 -16.62 6.25
N PRO A 130 -18.38 -15.91 6.74
CA PRO A 130 -19.49 -15.46 5.89
C PRO A 130 -19.00 -14.44 4.85
N THR A 131 -18.78 -14.88 3.61
CA THR A 131 -18.17 -14.06 2.54
C THR A 131 -18.97 -12.84 2.12
N LYS A 132 -20.27 -12.81 2.46
CA LYS A 132 -21.12 -11.62 2.32
C LYS A 132 -20.71 -10.47 3.25
N HIS A 133 -20.01 -10.78 4.35
CA HIS A 133 -19.71 -9.85 5.44
C HIS A 133 -18.21 -9.67 5.68
N ILE A 134 -17.38 -10.65 5.30
CA ILE A 134 -15.93 -10.66 5.52
C ILE A 134 -15.25 -11.05 4.20
N ASN A 135 -14.26 -10.26 3.79
CA ASN A 135 -13.42 -10.64 2.66
C ASN A 135 -12.54 -11.84 3.04
N PRO A 136 -12.56 -12.95 2.29
CA PRO A 136 -11.66 -14.09 2.53
C PRO A 136 -10.20 -13.63 2.62
N GLY A 137 -9.47 -14.12 3.62
CA GLY A 137 -8.08 -13.72 3.90
C GLY A 137 -7.92 -12.42 4.71
N TYR A 138 -9.00 -11.67 4.96
CA TYR A 138 -9.01 -10.50 5.85
C TYR A 138 -9.72 -10.82 7.17
N ILE A 139 -9.19 -11.81 7.87
CA ILE A 139 -9.60 -12.18 9.22
C ILE A 139 -8.64 -11.53 10.22
N PHE A 140 -9.18 -11.03 11.32
CA PHE A 140 -8.53 -10.13 12.28
C PHE A 140 -8.33 -8.69 11.78
N ALA A 141 -9.43 -7.97 11.63
CA ALA A 141 -9.49 -6.51 11.50
C ALA A 141 -9.79 -5.83 12.85
N PRO A 142 -9.74 -4.48 12.96
CA PRO A 142 -10.08 -3.77 14.19
C PRO A 142 -11.48 -4.10 14.73
N VAL A 143 -11.62 -4.11 16.06
CA VAL A 143 -12.85 -4.48 16.81
C VAL A 143 -13.25 -3.39 17.80
N VAL A 144 -14.54 -3.25 18.11
CA VAL A 144 -14.96 -2.39 19.23
C VAL A 144 -14.49 -3.01 20.55
N GLU A 145 -13.89 -2.20 21.42
CA GLU A 145 -13.39 -2.62 22.73
C GLU A 145 -14.23 -2.03 23.87
N SER A 146 -14.20 -2.69 25.02
CA SER A 146 -14.63 -2.17 26.33
C SER A 146 -13.43 -1.79 27.20
N GLY A 147 -13.69 -1.02 28.26
CA GLY A 147 -12.69 -0.70 29.28
C GLY A 147 -11.87 0.57 29.02
N ASP A 148 -11.03 0.93 30.01
CA ASP A 148 -10.31 2.20 30.04
C ASP A 148 -9.18 2.32 28.99
N ASP A 149 -8.58 1.19 28.61
CA ASP A 149 -7.56 1.12 27.55
C ASP A 149 -8.14 0.74 26.18
N ALA A 150 -9.47 0.79 26.02
CA ALA A 150 -10.10 0.62 24.71
C ALA A 150 -9.55 1.66 23.72
N PHE A 151 -9.11 1.19 22.56
CA PHE A 151 -8.66 2.08 21.49
C PHE A 151 -9.84 2.88 20.91
N PHE A 152 -10.99 2.22 20.75
CA PHE A 152 -12.28 2.81 20.40
C PHE A 152 -13.44 1.97 20.95
N THR A 153 -14.52 2.62 21.36
CA THR A 153 -15.61 2.02 22.13
C THR A 153 -16.96 2.00 21.42
N GLU A 154 -17.02 2.47 20.18
CA GLU A 154 -18.26 2.52 19.39
C GLU A 154 -17.95 2.30 17.90
N LEU A 155 -18.98 1.97 17.13
CA LEU A 155 -18.82 1.74 15.70
C LEU A 155 -18.44 3.04 14.99
N ALA A 156 -17.56 2.92 13.99
CA ALA A 156 -16.98 4.07 13.29
C ALA A 156 -18.03 5.05 12.73
N TYR A 157 -19.12 4.53 12.15
CA TYR A 157 -20.18 5.37 11.60
C TYR A 157 -20.95 6.14 12.69
N GLU A 158 -21.11 5.56 13.89
CA GLU A 158 -21.75 6.22 15.03
C GLU A 158 -20.86 7.33 15.59
N ALA A 159 -19.56 7.06 15.74
CA ALA A 159 -18.59 8.05 16.20
C ALA A 159 -18.54 9.26 15.24
N VAL A 160 -18.54 8.99 13.92
CA VAL A 160 -18.56 10.03 12.90
C VAL A 160 -19.86 10.85 12.95
N GLU A 161 -21.01 10.19 13.07
CA GLU A 161 -22.32 10.85 13.16
C GLU A 161 -22.44 11.74 14.40
N LYS A 162 -21.96 11.26 15.56
CA LYS A 162 -21.94 12.02 16.83
C LYS A 162 -20.85 13.10 16.85
N GLY A 163 -19.89 13.07 15.93
CA GLY A 163 -18.72 13.93 15.93
C GLY A 163 -17.71 13.61 17.05
N ASN A 164 -17.76 12.38 17.59
CA ASN A 164 -16.85 11.83 18.60
C ASN A 164 -15.52 11.41 17.96
N ILE A 165 -14.83 12.37 17.35
CA ILE A 165 -13.57 12.14 16.62
C ILE A 165 -12.54 13.23 16.95
N ASN A 166 -11.27 12.93 16.73
CA ASN A 166 -10.19 13.91 16.74
C ASN A 166 -10.35 14.87 15.55
N LYS A 167 -10.81 16.09 15.82
CA LYS A 167 -11.04 17.13 14.79
C LYS A 167 -9.71 17.69 14.30
N VAL A 168 -9.12 17.03 13.31
CA VAL A 168 -7.88 17.43 12.64
C VAL A 168 -8.12 17.76 11.17
N LYS A 169 -7.15 18.40 10.51
CA LYS A 169 -7.19 18.56 9.05
C LYS A 169 -6.99 17.21 8.39
N MET A 170 -7.81 16.90 7.38
CA MET A 170 -7.75 15.62 6.68
C MET A 170 -7.62 15.82 5.17
N ILE A 171 -6.82 14.98 4.54
CA ILE A 171 -6.84 14.73 3.10
C ILE A 171 -7.25 13.27 2.92
N VAL A 172 -8.32 13.02 2.17
CA VAL A 172 -8.80 11.67 1.89
C VAL A 172 -8.85 11.47 0.39
N GLY A 173 -8.15 10.46 -0.11
CA GLY A 173 -8.01 10.19 -1.53
C GLY A 173 -8.14 8.71 -1.86
N MET A 174 -8.66 8.44 -3.05
CA MET A 174 -8.66 7.13 -3.70
C MET A 174 -8.52 7.34 -5.21
N ASN A 175 -8.06 6.33 -5.93
CA ASN A 175 -8.05 6.37 -7.39
C ASN A 175 -9.35 5.79 -7.94
N SER A 176 -9.94 6.39 -8.97
CA SER A 176 -11.22 5.92 -9.55
C SER A 176 -11.13 4.56 -10.27
N GLU A 177 -9.91 4.05 -10.48
CA GLU A 177 -9.62 2.79 -11.18
C GLU A 177 -8.47 2.02 -10.49
N GLU A 178 -8.56 1.85 -9.17
CA GLU A 178 -7.64 0.96 -8.46
C GLU A 178 -7.65 -0.41 -9.12
N TRP A 179 -6.45 -0.96 -9.37
CA TRP A 179 -6.21 -2.25 -10.03
C TRP A 179 -6.43 -2.35 -11.56
N ILE A 180 -7.17 -1.44 -12.22
CA ILE A 180 -7.54 -1.61 -13.65
C ILE A 180 -6.53 -1.05 -14.66
N ALA A 181 -5.57 -0.22 -14.24
CA ALA A 181 -4.71 0.49 -15.19
C ALA A 181 -3.21 0.29 -14.94
N ARG A 182 -2.76 -0.97 -14.74
CA ARG A 182 -1.31 -1.26 -14.77
C ARG A 182 -0.77 -1.30 -16.20
N VAL A 183 -1.55 -1.87 -17.13
CA VAL A 183 -1.13 -2.05 -18.53
C VAL A 183 -0.89 -0.71 -19.22
N SER A 184 -1.90 0.15 -19.31
CA SER A 184 -1.79 1.43 -20.01
C SER A 184 -0.72 2.38 -19.43
N ARG A 185 -0.40 2.25 -18.13
CA ARG A 185 0.57 3.12 -17.46
C ARG A 185 2.04 2.73 -17.68
N PHE A 186 2.31 1.49 -18.07
CA PHE A 186 3.68 0.96 -18.15
C PHE A 186 3.96 0.14 -19.42
N LEU A 187 2.97 -0.17 -20.25
CA LEU A 187 3.18 -0.86 -21.53
C LEU A 187 4.19 -0.09 -22.37
N SER A 188 5.16 -0.83 -22.91
CA SER A 188 6.24 -0.28 -23.70
C SER A 188 6.62 -1.19 -24.86
N THR A 189 6.88 -0.57 -26.02
CA THR A 189 7.51 -1.21 -27.18
C THR A 189 9.02 -1.02 -27.20
N GLU A 190 9.60 -0.39 -26.17
CA GLU A 190 11.04 -0.07 -26.08
C GLU A 190 11.53 0.81 -27.24
N ASP A 191 10.64 1.69 -27.73
CA ASP A 191 10.91 2.72 -28.73
C ASP A 191 10.08 3.98 -28.45
N ASP A 192 10.29 5.02 -29.25
CA ASP A 192 9.69 6.34 -29.02
C ASP A 192 8.17 6.39 -29.34
N ILE A 193 7.57 5.33 -29.87
CA ILE A 193 6.13 5.27 -30.16
C ILE A 193 5.33 4.90 -28.91
N ILE A 194 5.77 3.87 -28.19
CA ILE A 194 5.24 3.52 -26.88
C ILE A 194 6.42 3.36 -25.91
N PRO A 195 7.02 4.48 -25.45
CA PRO A 195 8.23 4.42 -24.61
C PRO A 195 7.96 3.78 -23.24
N GLY A 196 6.76 3.98 -22.69
CA GLY A 196 6.36 3.47 -21.38
C GLY A 196 6.40 4.54 -20.29
N ASN A 197 6.49 4.08 -19.04
CA ASN A 197 6.61 4.90 -17.82
C ASN A 197 5.58 6.03 -17.66
N TYR A 198 4.42 5.96 -18.32
CA TYR A 198 3.37 7.00 -18.25
C TYR A 198 2.93 7.25 -16.80
N GLY A 199 2.81 6.20 -15.99
CA GLY A 199 2.49 6.34 -14.56
C GLY A 199 3.53 7.14 -13.77
N LEU A 200 4.83 7.01 -14.08
CA LEU A 200 5.89 7.80 -13.45
C LEU A 200 5.87 9.26 -13.97
N LYS A 201 5.58 9.44 -15.25
CA LYS A 201 5.42 10.78 -15.86
C LYS A 201 4.24 11.54 -15.24
N ASP A 202 3.14 10.85 -14.96
CA ASP A 202 1.98 11.38 -14.24
C ASP A 202 2.36 11.81 -12.82
N GLN A 203 3.12 10.98 -12.09
CA GLN A 203 3.63 11.33 -10.76
C GLN A 203 4.55 12.55 -10.82
N ARG A 204 5.43 12.66 -11.84
CA ARG A 204 6.26 13.87 -12.04
C ARG A 204 5.40 15.10 -12.27
N PHE A 205 4.35 14.99 -13.08
CA PHE A 205 3.41 16.09 -13.29
C PHE A 205 2.73 16.50 -11.97
N ALA A 206 2.33 15.55 -11.14
CA ALA A 206 1.80 15.82 -9.80
C ALA A 206 2.84 16.52 -8.90
N LEU A 207 4.10 16.11 -8.93
CA LEU A 207 5.18 16.79 -8.19
C LEU A 207 5.44 18.21 -8.69
N GLN A 208 5.37 18.45 -10.00
CA GLN A 208 5.43 19.81 -10.56
C GLN A 208 4.24 20.66 -10.11
N TRP A 209 3.04 20.08 -10.06
CA TRP A 209 1.87 20.74 -9.50
C TRP A 209 2.08 21.11 -8.03
N VAL A 210 2.62 20.19 -7.22
CA VAL A 210 2.95 20.47 -5.81
C VAL A 210 3.93 21.64 -5.72
N GLN A 211 5.02 21.61 -6.48
CA GLN A 211 5.98 22.72 -6.52
C GLN A 211 5.33 24.06 -6.87
N GLY A 212 4.42 24.06 -7.85
CA GLY A 212 3.71 25.26 -8.30
C GLY A 212 2.61 25.75 -7.35
N ASN A 213 2.01 24.88 -6.52
CA ASN A 213 0.74 25.18 -5.85
C ASN A 213 0.75 24.96 -4.34
N ILE A 214 1.70 24.23 -3.76
CA ILE A 214 1.62 23.83 -2.35
C ILE A 214 1.61 25.03 -1.38
N HIS A 215 2.17 26.16 -1.79
CA HIS A 215 2.14 27.42 -1.05
C HIS A 215 0.71 27.96 -0.81
N LEU A 216 -0.23 27.68 -1.72
CA LEU A 216 -1.64 28.04 -1.57
C LEU A 216 -2.32 27.29 -0.41
N PHE A 217 -1.75 26.15 -0.02
CA PHE A 217 -2.20 25.31 1.09
C PHE A 217 -1.35 25.50 2.36
N GLY A 218 -0.46 26.51 2.35
CA GLY A 218 0.44 26.82 3.45
C GLY A 218 1.66 25.90 3.56
N GLY A 219 1.94 25.09 2.54
CA GLY A 219 3.18 24.32 2.46
C GLY A 219 4.33 25.12 1.87
N ASP A 220 5.55 24.63 2.06
CA ASP A 220 6.78 25.24 1.57
C ASP A 220 7.35 24.38 0.44
N PRO A 221 7.39 24.86 -0.83
CA PRO A 221 7.87 24.08 -1.96
C PRO A 221 9.34 23.63 -1.80
N LEU A 222 10.14 24.32 -0.98
CA LEU A 222 11.53 23.94 -0.68
C LEU A 222 11.65 22.83 0.37
N LYS A 223 10.53 22.43 0.99
CA LYS A 223 10.48 21.40 2.05
C LYS A 223 9.66 20.18 1.67
N VAL A 224 9.40 19.97 0.37
CA VAL A 224 8.70 18.78 -0.13
C VAL A 224 9.55 17.52 0.10
N THR A 225 9.00 16.58 0.84
CA THR A 225 9.49 15.20 0.97
C THR A 225 8.52 14.30 0.23
N ILE A 226 9.02 13.34 -0.53
CA ILE A 226 8.20 12.29 -1.15
C ILE A 226 8.37 10.99 -0.38
N ASP A 227 7.31 10.23 -0.24
CA ASP A 227 7.29 8.92 0.39
C ASP A 227 6.45 7.94 -0.43
N GLY A 228 6.50 6.67 -0.05
CA GLY A 228 5.75 5.64 -0.74
C GLY A 228 6.05 4.25 -0.22
N GLN A 229 5.02 3.41 -0.26
CA GLN A 229 5.04 2.03 0.20
C GLN A 229 4.97 1.05 -0.98
N SER A 230 5.73 -0.05 -0.93
CA SER A 230 5.76 -1.10 -1.95
C SER A 230 6.05 -0.52 -3.36
N ALA A 231 5.12 -0.63 -4.31
CA ALA A 231 5.24 -0.03 -5.65
C ALA A 231 5.37 1.51 -5.61
N GLY A 232 4.79 2.17 -4.60
CA GLY A 232 5.02 3.58 -4.31
C GLY A 232 6.47 3.85 -3.94
N SER A 233 7.08 3.01 -3.10
CA SER A 233 8.51 3.11 -2.75
C SER A 233 9.43 2.91 -3.97
N ALA A 234 9.08 1.97 -4.85
CA ALA A 234 9.77 1.82 -6.13
C ALA A 234 9.64 3.09 -6.98
N SER A 235 8.45 3.70 -7.03
CA SER A 235 8.20 4.97 -7.73
C SER A 235 9.04 6.12 -7.16
N VAL A 236 9.10 6.27 -5.83
CA VAL A 236 9.99 7.23 -5.14
C VAL A 236 11.45 7.00 -5.54
N SER A 237 11.89 5.75 -5.60
CA SER A 237 13.24 5.41 -6.06
C SER A 237 13.48 5.84 -7.52
N TYR A 238 12.50 5.67 -8.40
CA TYR A 238 12.61 6.14 -9.79
C TYR A 238 12.64 7.68 -9.87
N HIS A 239 11.92 8.40 -9.03
CA HIS A 239 12.05 9.86 -8.93
C HIS A 239 13.42 10.30 -8.41
N VAL A 240 14.01 9.56 -7.47
CA VAL A 240 15.40 9.78 -7.03
C VAL A 240 16.38 9.55 -8.19
N LEU A 241 16.15 8.57 -9.04
CA LEU A 241 17.00 8.29 -10.19
C LEU A 241 16.81 9.30 -11.34
N SER A 242 15.58 9.73 -11.59
CA SER A 242 15.20 10.48 -12.78
C SER A 242 15.70 11.93 -12.76
N ASN A 243 16.52 12.30 -13.75
CA ASN A 243 16.92 13.70 -13.97
C ASN A 243 15.72 14.63 -14.20
N GLN A 244 14.62 14.11 -14.76
CA GLN A 244 13.38 14.86 -14.98
C GLN A 244 12.69 15.27 -13.68
N SER A 245 13.03 14.64 -12.55
CA SER A 245 12.47 14.94 -11.23
C SER A 245 13.37 15.84 -10.38
N LYS A 246 14.50 16.29 -10.94
CA LYS A 246 15.49 17.10 -10.21
C LYS A 246 14.89 18.40 -9.69
N GLY A 247 15.07 18.64 -8.40
CA GLY A 247 14.58 19.85 -7.73
C GLY A 247 13.10 19.83 -7.35
N LEU A 248 12.36 18.76 -7.63
CA LEU A 248 10.94 18.66 -7.26
C LEU A 248 10.71 18.24 -5.80
N PHE A 249 11.73 17.72 -5.13
CA PHE A 249 11.69 17.29 -3.73
C PHE A 249 13.08 17.42 -3.10
N ARG A 250 13.12 17.47 -1.77
CA ARG A 250 14.34 17.66 -0.97
C ARG A 250 14.73 16.45 -0.12
N ALA A 251 13.86 15.46 -0.01
CA ALA A 251 14.05 14.22 0.73
C ALA A 251 13.11 13.14 0.19
N ALA A 252 13.47 11.88 0.45
CA ALA A 252 12.69 10.71 0.07
C ALA A 252 12.56 9.71 1.24
N ILE A 253 11.43 9.03 1.34
CA ILE A 253 11.21 7.93 2.28
C ILE A 253 10.77 6.69 1.46
N HIS A 254 11.42 5.57 1.73
CA HIS A 254 11.22 4.32 1.01
C HIS A 254 10.74 3.24 1.97
N GLU A 255 9.51 2.77 1.78
CA GLU A 255 8.88 1.76 2.64
C GLU A 255 8.66 0.46 1.86
N SER A 256 9.49 -0.56 2.14
CA SER A 256 9.33 -1.92 1.62
C SER A 256 9.36 -2.05 0.08
N GLY A 257 10.18 -1.23 -0.58
CA GLY A 257 10.41 -1.34 -2.02
C GLY A 257 11.52 -0.42 -2.52
N THR A 258 12.19 -0.79 -3.61
CA THR A 258 13.16 0.09 -4.29
C THR A 258 13.18 -0.19 -5.79
N VAL A 259 13.90 0.63 -6.57
CA VAL A 259 14.22 0.34 -7.98
C VAL A 259 14.99 -0.97 -8.19
N LEU A 260 15.63 -1.53 -7.14
CA LEU A 260 16.40 -2.77 -7.22
C LEU A 260 15.57 -4.02 -6.88
N THR A 261 14.30 -3.85 -6.47
CA THR A 261 13.46 -4.99 -6.16
C THR A 261 13.05 -5.74 -7.45
N SER A 262 12.96 -7.07 -7.39
CA SER A 262 12.73 -7.91 -8.58
C SER A 262 11.44 -7.63 -9.35
N TRP A 263 10.42 -7.09 -8.68
CA TRP A 263 9.15 -6.66 -9.28
C TRP A 263 9.13 -5.17 -9.68
N GLY A 264 10.19 -4.42 -9.37
CA GLY A 264 10.29 -2.97 -9.60
C GLY A 264 10.76 -2.59 -11.00
N TYR A 265 11.09 -3.55 -11.86
CA TYR A 265 11.57 -3.33 -13.23
C TYR A 265 10.98 -4.37 -14.18
N GLN A 266 10.47 -3.94 -15.34
CA GLN A 266 9.89 -4.85 -16.31
C GLN A 266 10.96 -5.43 -17.24
N ARG A 267 10.89 -6.75 -17.46
CA ARG A 267 11.72 -7.48 -18.42
C ARG A 267 10.87 -7.88 -19.62
N TYR A 268 11.47 -7.91 -20.81
CA TYR A 268 10.81 -8.31 -22.06
C TYR A 268 9.61 -7.41 -22.41
N ALA A 269 9.71 -6.10 -22.19
CA ALA A 269 8.58 -5.18 -22.30
C ALA A 269 7.96 -5.20 -23.70
N ARG A 270 8.81 -5.14 -24.74
CA ARG A 270 8.37 -5.22 -26.13
C ARG A 270 7.64 -6.53 -26.45
N ASP A 271 8.21 -7.68 -26.12
CA ASP A 271 7.57 -8.99 -26.36
C ASP A 271 6.22 -9.12 -25.64
N ILE A 272 6.14 -8.63 -24.40
CA ILE A 272 4.89 -8.60 -23.63
C ILE A 272 3.85 -7.69 -24.30
N ALA A 273 4.24 -6.49 -24.73
CA ALA A 273 3.34 -5.56 -25.41
C ALA A 273 2.78 -6.15 -26.71
N TYR A 274 3.62 -6.79 -27.51
CA TYR A 274 3.21 -7.45 -28.75
C TYR A 274 2.29 -8.64 -28.50
N LYS A 275 2.56 -9.46 -27.47
CA LYS A 275 1.65 -10.55 -27.07
C LYS A 275 0.31 -10.03 -26.57
N THR A 276 0.29 -8.93 -25.81
CA THR A 276 -0.95 -8.30 -25.36
C THR A 276 -1.76 -7.80 -26.56
N ALA A 277 -1.13 -7.14 -27.53
CA ALA A 277 -1.80 -6.70 -28.75
C ALA A 277 -2.28 -7.89 -29.60
N ALA A 278 -1.47 -8.95 -29.73
CA ALA A 278 -1.85 -10.18 -30.46
C ALA A 278 -3.03 -10.93 -29.84
N ALA A 279 -3.22 -10.81 -28.52
CA ALA A 279 -4.39 -11.36 -27.83
C ALA A 279 -5.68 -10.57 -28.11
N LEU A 280 -5.56 -9.30 -28.55
CA LEU A 280 -6.68 -8.44 -28.97
C LEU A 280 -6.93 -8.53 -30.47
N ASP A 281 -5.87 -8.64 -31.27
CA ASP A 281 -5.90 -8.77 -32.72
C ASP A 281 -4.82 -9.77 -33.18
N SER A 282 -5.26 -10.94 -33.66
CA SER A 282 -4.37 -12.04 -34.05
C SER A 282 -3.52 -11.77 -35.30
N SER A 283 -3.75 -10.65 -35.99
CA SER A 283 -2.89 -10.21 -37.09
C SER A 283 -1.57 -9.59 -36.60
N ILE A 284 -1.50 -9.18 -35.33
CA ILE A 284 -0.27 -8.63 -34.73
C ILE A 284 0.74 -9.75 -34.49
N THR A 285 1.95 -9.51 -34.99
CA THR A 285 3.13 -10.36 -34.87
C THR A 285 4.35 -9.52 -34.52
N ASN A 286 5.44 -10.16 -34.11
CA ASN A 286 6.70 -9.46 -33.79
C ASN A 286 7.34 -8.71 -34.98
N SER A 287 6.83 -8.88 -36.21
CA SER A 287 7.30 -8.13 -37.38
C SER A 287 6.55 -6.82 -37.62
N ASN A 288 5.39 -6.60 -36.99
CA ASN A 288 4.65 -5.33 -37.14
C ASN A 288 5.41 -4.17 -36.50
N GLY A 289 5.21 -2.95 -37.01
CA GLY A 289 5.74 -1.74 -36.38
C GLY A 289 4.96 -1.36 -35.11
N SER A 290 5.60 -0.63 -34.20
CA SER A 290 4.97 -0.21 -32.93
C SER A 290 3.77 0.72 -33.12
N ALA A 291 3.69 1.42 -34.25
CA ALA A 291 2.52 2.23 -34.62
C ALA A 291 1.28 1.36 -34.91
N GLU A 292 1.45 0.21 -35.54
CA GLU A 292 0.35 -0.75 -35.79
C GLU A 292 -0.11 -1.38 -34.47
N VAL A 293 0.85 -1.72 -33.59
CA VAL A 293 0.56 -2.19 -32.23
C VAL A 293 -0.24 -1.13 -31.46
N LEU A 294 0.18 0.13 -31.50
CA LEU A 294 -0.51 1.23 -30.83
C LEU A 294 -1.95 1.39 -31.35
N GLU A 295 -2.16 1.30 -32.66
CA GLU A 295 -3.48 1.43 -33.28
C GLU A 295 -4.46 0.36 -32.75
N VAL A 296 -4.00 -0.89 -32.60
CA VAL A 296 -4.82 -1.97 -31.99
C VAL A 296 -5.14 -1.64 -30.53
N LEU A 297 -4.13 -1.25 -29.75
CA LEU A 297 -4.29 -0.96 -28.31
C LEU A 297 -5.22 0.24 -28.04
N GLN A 298 -5.29 1.23 -28.94
CA GLN A 298 -6.16 2.40 -28.81
C GLN A 298 -7.62 2.15 -29.17
N LYS A 299 -7.93 1.03 -29.84
CA LYS A 299 -9.30 0.67 -30.25
C LYS A 299 -10.10 -0.06 -29.17
N VAL A 300 -9.45 -0.46 -28.08
CA VAL A 300 -10.07 -1.28 -27.03
C VAL A 300 -10.23 -0.48 -25.73
N THR A 301 -11.14 -0.95 -24.88
CA THR A 301 -11.32 -0.40 -23.54
C THR A 301 -10.15 -0.79 -22.62
N ALA A 302 -9.94 -0.02 -21.54
CA ALA A 302 -8.95 -0.36 -20.51
C ALA A 302 -9.18 -1.75 -19.91
N ARG A 303 -10.45 -2.17 -19.81
CA ARG A 303 -10.81 -3.50 -19.29
C ARG A 303 -10.40 -4.61 -20.25
N GLU A 304 -10.71 -4.48 -21.54
CA GLU A 304 -10.31 -5.46 -22.56
C GLU A 304 -8.78 -5.56 -22.65
N LEU A 305 -8.09 -4.41 -22.60
CA LEU A 305 -6.63 -4.37 -22.55
C LEU A 305 -6.07 -5.12 -21.33
N GLN A 306 -6.65 -4.90 -20.15
CA GLN A 306 -6.23 -5.57 -18.92
C GLN A 306 -6.52 -7.08 -18.96
N ASP A 307 -7.68 -7.48 -19.49
CA ASP A 307 -8.06 -8.89 -19.61
C ASP A 307 -7.16 -9.63 -20.62
N ALA A 308 -6.84 -9.01 -21.76
CA ALA A 308 -5.87 -9.55 -22.72
C ALA A 308 -4.47 -9.70 -22.12
N ALA A 309 -4.02 -8.73 -21.33
CA ALA A 309 -2.74 -8.78 -20.66
C ALA A 309 -2.65 -9.82 -19.53
N ASN A 310 -3.78 -10.24 -18.97
CA ASN A 310 -3.83 -11.26 -17.91
C ASN A 310 -3.66 -12.69 -18.43
N ILE A 311 -3.93 -12.93 -19.72
CA ILE A 311 -3.91 -14.28 -20.31
C ILE A 311 -2.62 -14.61 -21.07
N ILE A 312 -1.74 -13.62 -21.28
CA ILE A 312 -0.51 -13.84 -22.06
C ILE A 312 0.52 -14.67 -21.28
N PRO A 313 1.25 -15.58 -21.96
CA PRO A 313 2.30 -16.35 -21.34
C PRO A 313 3.54 -15.48 -21.09
N VAL A 314 3.96 -15.39 -19.82
CA VAL A 314 5.16 -14.65 -19.39
C VAL A 314 6.26 -15.59 -18.87
N PRO A 315 7.55 -15.31 -19.14
CA PRO A 315 8.65 -16.09 -18.56
C PRO A 315 8.70 -15.97 -17.02
N THR A 316 8.28 -17.01 -16.31
CA THR A 316 8.18 -17.01 -14.83
C THR A 316 9.53 -17.05 -14.11
N LYS A 317 10.62 -17.38 -14.82
CA LYS A 317 11.97 -17.43 -14.24
C LYS A 317 12.47 -16.04 -13.80
N HIS A 318 11.95 -14.97 -14.39
CA HIS A 318 12.46 -13.60 -14.20
C HIS A 318 11.38 -12.56 -13.91
N ILE A 319 10.11 -12.94 -13.92
CA ILE A 319 8.96 -12.06 -13.69
C ILE A 319 8.13 -12.65 -12.56
N ASN A 320 7.86 -11.85 -11.52
CA ASN A 320 6.94 -12.25 -10.46
C ASN A 320 5.51 -12.31 -11.04
N PRO A 321 4.79 -13.45 -10.89
CA PRO A 321 3.40 -13.55 -11.33
C PRO A 321 2.55 -12.41 -10.75
N GLY A 322 1.78 -11.73 -11.61
CA GLY A 322 0.97 -10.57 -11.24
C GLY A 322 1.68 -9.21 -11.30
N TYR A 323 2.99 -9.16 -11.56
CA TYR A 323 3.79 -7.93 -11.71
C TYR A 323 4.44 -7.87 -13.10
N ILE A 324 3.61 -7.95 -14.14
CA ILE A 324 4.05 -7.98 -15.54
C ILE A 324 4.46 -6.59 -16.03
N PHE A 325 3.64 -5.58 -15.69
CA PHE A 325 3.82 -4.19 -16.13
C PHE A 325 4.48 -3.37 -15.02
N ALA A 326 5.68 -2.87 -15.28
CA ALA A 326 6.52 -2.13 -14.35
C ALA A 326 7.42 -1.16 -15.14
N PRO A 327 8.18 -0.28 -14.48
CA PRO A 327 9.03 0.68 -15.18
C PRO A 327 10.08 0.03 -16.11
N VAL A 328 10.41 0.72 -17.20
CA VAL A 328 11.32 0.28 -18.27
C VAL A 328 12.35 1.36 -18.61
N VAL A 329 13.53 0.98 -19.11
CA VAL A 329 14.48 1.96 -19.65
C VAL A 329 13.92 2.56 -20.94
N GLU A 330 13.97 3.90 -21.06
CA GLU A 330 13.47 4.64 -22.23
C GLU A 330 14.60 5.28 -23.03
N SER A 331 14.33 5.59 -24.30
CA SER A 331 15.11 6.45 -25.16
C SER A 331 14.43 7.82 -25.32
N GLY A 332 15.20 8.82 -25.78
CA GLY A 332 14.68 10.13 -26.16
C GLY A 332 14.69 11.19 -25.05
N ASP A 333 14.39 12.44 -25.42
CA ASP A 333 14.51 13.61 -24.53
C ASP A 333 13.46 13.61 -23.40
N ASP A 334 12.28 13.05 -23.66
CA ASP A 334 11.17 12.93 -22.70
C ASP A 334 11.24 11.65 -21.84
N ALA A 335 12.32 10.87 -21.98
CA ALA A 335 12.55 9.68 -21.16
C ALA A 335 12.56 10.04 -19.67
N PHE A 336 11.82 9.26 -18.89
CA PHE A 336 11.83 9.39 -17.44
C PHE A 336 13.18 8.95 -16.87
N PHE A 337 13.75 7.87 -17.41
CA PHE A 337 15.11 7.41 -17.13
C PHE A 337 15.66 6.59 -18.30
N THR A 338 16.99 6.68 -18.51
CA THR A 338 17.66 6.20 -19.73
C THR A 338 18.72 5.14 -19.48
N GLU A 339 18.92 4.71 -18.23
CA GLU A 339 19.90 3.68 -17.88
C GLU A 339 19.36 2.78 -16.75
N LEU A 340 19.96 1.60 -16.59
CA LEU A 340 19.56 0.66 -15.57
C LEU A 340 19.85 1.20 -14.17
N ALA A 341 18.97 0.89 -13.21
CA ALA A 341 19.03 1.50 -11.89
C ALA A 341 20.36 1.25 -11.15
N TYR A 342 20.94 0.05 -11.26
CA TYR A 342 22.23 -0.25 -10.62
C TYR A 342 23.36 0.59 -11.24
N GLU A 343 23.32 0.84 -12.56
CA GLU A 343 24.34 1.65 -13.24
C GLU A 343 24.24 3.12 -12.85
N ALA A 344 23.03 3.67 -12.78
CA ALA A 344 22.79 5.04 -12.33
C ALA A 344 23.31 5.25 -10.90
N VAL A 345 23.04 4.29 -10.01
CA VAL A 345 23.50 4.32 -8.63
C VAL A 345 25.03 4.23 -8.54
N GLU A 346 25.66 3.31 -9.27
CA GLU A 346 27.12 3.16 -9.31
C GLU A 346 27.83 4.42 -9.84
N LYS A 347 27.30 5.03 -10.90
CA LYS A 347 27.83 6.27 -11.48
C LYS A 347 27.52 7.51 -10.63
N GLY A 348 26.60 7.40 -9.67
CA GLY A 348 26.11 8.54 -8.89
C GLY A 348 25.22 9.49 -9.69
N ASN A 349 24.66 9.03 -10.82
CA ASN A 349 23.73 9.73 -11.69
C ASN A 349 22.31 9.74 -11.09
N ILE A 350 22.18 10.29 -9.88
CA ILE A 350 20.92 10.35 -9.13
C ILE A 350 20.72 11.72 -8.49
N ASN A 351 19.48 12.05 -8.17
CA ASN A 351 19.14 13.20 -7.33
C ASN A 351 19.61 12.96 -5.90
N LYS A 352 20.73 13.59 -5.52
CA LYS A 352 21.32 13.47 -4.18
C LYS A 352 20.47 14.20 -3.13
N VAL A 353 19.53 13.48 -2.52
CA VAL A 353 18.68 13.95 -1.42
C VAL A 353 18.89 13.10 -0.17
N LYS A 354 18.41 13.59 0.98
CA LYS A 354 18.37 12.75 2.20
C LYS A 354 17.31 11.67 2.02
N MET A 355 17.62 10.43 2.40
CA MET A 355 16.73 9.29 2.26
C MET A 355 16.57 8.55 3.59
N ILE A 356 15.37 8.06 3.85
CA ILE A 356 15.08 7.04 4.86
C ILE A 356 14.60 5.81 4.10
N VAL A 357 15.18 4.65 4.38
CA VAL A 357 14.82 3.39 3.72
C VAL A 357 14.55 2.34 4.79
N GLY A 358 13.40 1.69 4.71
CA GLY A 358 12.97 0.68 5.68
C GLY A 358 12.19 -0.46 5.04
N MET A 359 12.14 -1.58 5.75
CA MET A 359 11.29 -2.74 5.46
C MET A 359 10.90 -3.41 6.78
N ASN A 360 9.82 -4.18 6.80
CA ASN A 360 9.47 -4.99 7.96
C ASN A 360 10.41 -6.20 8.07
N SER A 361 10.59 -6.74 9.28
CA SER A 361 11.42 -7.94 9.50
C SER A 361 10.80 -9.20 8.88
N GLU A 362 9.48 -9.22 8.70
CA GLU A 362 8.71 -10.36 8.17
C GLU A 362 7.84 -9.97 6.97
N GLU A 363 8.45 -9.29 6.00
CA GLU A 363 7.80 -9.04 4.70
C GLU A 363 7.27 -10.35 4.08
N TRP A 364 6.06 -10.30 3.52
CA TRP A 364 5.40 -11.44 2.83
C TRP A 364 4.97 -12.63 3.69
N ILE A 365 5.04 -12.58 5.03
CA ILE A 365 4.61 -13.72 5.86
C ILE A 365 3.15 -14.15 5.60
N ALA A 366 2.28 -13.20 5.21
CA ALA A 366 0.88 -13.46 4.87
C ALA A 366 0.65 -14.15 3.50
N ARG A 367 1.68 -14.47 2.70
CA ARG A 367 1.53 -15.08 1.37
C ARG A 367 2.07 -16.50 1.21
N VAL A 368 2.71 -17.06 2.24
CA VAL A 368 3.30 -18.43 2.18
C VAL A 368 2.47 -19.46 2.95
N SER A 369 1.23 -19.11 3.30
CA SER A 369 0.24 -19.97 3.96
C SER A 369 -0.87 -20.38 2.99
#